data_AF-A0A0C1RQ73-F1
#
_entry.id   AF-A0A0C1RQ73-F1
#
_cell.length_a   1.000
_cell.length_b   1.000
_cell.length_c   1.000
_cell.angle_alpha   90.00
_cell.angle_beta   90.00
_cell.angle_gamma   90.00
#
_symmetry.space_group_name_H-M   'P 1'
#
loop_
_entity.id
_entity.type
_entity.pdbx_description
1 polymer ?
#
loop_
_entity_poly.entity_id
_entity_poly.type
_entity_poly.pdbx_seq_one_letter_code
_entity_poly.pdbx_strand_id
1 'polypeptide(L)'
;MDYLALYVTLKLALVTTVFLMVIAAPVAYALVYYRFTGKSFLEALIYLPMALPPTVIGFYLIIVMGPKGFVGKAWGMLTGGSLLFTFVGITIASIIYSIPFAVQPMKAAFSKIDRRLLEAAYVLGLSKKAAFFRVIIPNSISGIAAAAILVFLHSIGAFGVLLMVGGSIPGETKVASIAIYEAVEMMNYQAAGMIALSFIPISYAFLLLINKLNERSSA
;
A
#
# COMPACT_ATOMS: atom_id res chain seq x y z
N MET A 1 18.51 6.36 19.64
CA MET A 1 17.79 5.83 18.46
C MET A 1 16.55 6.68 18.24
N ASP A 2 16.24 7.03 16.99
CA ASP A 2 15.02 7.78 16.64
C ASP A 2 13.80 6.84 16.67
N TYR A 3 13.33 6.53 17.88
CA TYR A 3 12.20 5.62 18.10
C TYR A 3 10.90 6.18 17.52
N LEU A 4 10.79 7.50 17.41
CA LEU A 4 9.63 8.16 16.80
C LEU A 4 9.57 7.82 15.30
N ALA A 5 10.70 7.86 14.59
CA ALA A 5 10.72 7.51 13.18
C ALA A 5 10.32 6.05 12.93
N LEU A 6 10.77 5.11 13.78
CA LEU A 6 10.34 3.71 13.72
C LEU A 6 8.83 3.56 13.99
N TYR A 7 8.31 4.26 15.00
CA TYR A 7 6.87 4.28 15.30
C TYR A 7 6.04 4.79 14.13
N VAL A 8 6.40 5.94 13.54
CA VAL A 8 5.69 6.52 12.38
C VAL A 8 5.75 5.57 11.20
N THR A 9 6.89 4.91 10.96
CA THR A 9 7.06 3.92 9.87
C THR A 9 6.12 2.74 10.04
N LEU A 10 6.08 2.13 11.23
CA LEU A 10 5.21 0.98 11.51
C LEU A 10 3.74 1.37 11.46
N LYS A 11 3.38 2.54 12.02
CA LYS A 11 2.03 3.09 11.98
C LYS A 11 1.59 3.33 10.54
N LEU A 12 2.42 3.99 9.73
CA LEU A 12 2.15 4.23 8.31
C LEU A 12 1.97 2.93 7.54
N ALA A 13 2.90 2.00 7.67
CA ALA A 13 2.85 0.71 6.97
C ALA A 13 1.59 -0.09 7.34
N LEU A 14 1.23 -0.16 8.63
CA LEU A 14 0.02 -0.84 9.07
C LEU A 14 -1.25 -0.19 8.52
N VAL A 15 -1.35 1.14 8.64
CA VAL A 15 -2.51 1.90 8.18
C VAL A 15 -2.66 1.77 6.66
N THR A 16 -1.59 2.00 5.89
CA THR A 16 -1.59 1.83 4.43
C THR A 16 -2.01 0.42 4.03
N THR A 17 -1.45 -0.61 4.68
CA THR A 17 -1.83 -2.00 4.41
C THR A 17 -3.31 -2.25 4.65
N VAL A 18 -3.86 -1.86 5.81
CA VAL A 18 -5.28 -2.06 6.12
C VAL A 18 -6.18 -1.40 5.08
N PHE A 19 -5.93 -0.12 4.77
CA PHE A 19 -6.72 0.60 3.76
C PHE A 19 -6.62 -0.06 2.38
N LEU A 20 -5.41 -0.44 1.96
CA LEU A 20 -5.22 -1.10 0.68
C LEU A 20 -5.85 -2.48 0.63
N MET A 21 -5.87 -3.26 1.72
CA MET A 21 -6.56 -4.55 1.71
C MET A 21 -8.07 -4.41 1.51
N VAL A 22 -8.67 -3.37 2.10
CA VAL A 22 -10.10 -3.09 1.95
C VAL A 22 -10.42 -2.54 0.56
N ILE A 23 -9.56 -1.68 -0.01
CA ILE A 23 -9.80 -1.04 -1.32
C ILE A 23 -9.43 -1.97 -2.48
N ALA A 24 -8.29 -2.66 -2.39
CA ALA A 24 -7.77 -3.48 -3.48
C ALA A 24 -8.57 -4.75 -3.71
N ALA A 25 -9.18 -5.34 -2.68
CA ALA A 25 -9.99 -6.55 -2.83
C ALA A 25 -11.21 -6.35 -3.77
N PRO A 26 -12.10 -5.35 -3.58
CA PRO A 26 -13.19 -5.12 -4.53
C PRO A 26 -12.69 -4.69 -5.91
N VAL A 27 -11.59 -3.93 -5.99
CA VAL A 27 -10.97 -3.54 -7.27
C VAL A 27 -10.47 -4.77 -8.03
N ALA A 28 -9.69 -5.62 -7.38
CA ALA A 28 -9.20 -6.88 -7.96
C ALA A 28 -10.36 -7.79 -8.36
N TYR A 29 -11.40 -7.91 -7.54
CA TYR A 29 -12.62 -8.65 -7.89
C TYR A 29 -13.25 -8.10 -9.17
N ALA A 30 -13.41 -6.78 -9.27
CA ALA A 30 -13.98 -6.18 -10.46
C ALA A 30 -13.12 -6.39 -11.71
N LEU A 31 -11.80 -6.29 -11.56
CA LEU A 31 -10.83 -6.55 -12.63
C LEU A 31 -10.78 -8.03 -13.04
N VAL A 32 -11.18 -8.98 -12.21
CA VAL A 32 -11.22 -10.40 -12.60
C VAL A 32 -12.56 -10.77 -13.21
N TYR A 33 -13.67 -10.43 -12.55
CA TYR A 33 -14.98 -11.02 -12.85
C TYR A 33 -15.92 -10.11 -13.65
N TYR A 34 -15.67 -8.80 -13.73
CA TYR A 34 -16.46 -7.92 -14.58
C TYR A 34 -15.80 -7.67 -15.94
N ARG A 35 -16.65 -7.53 -16.96
CA ARG A 35 -16.29 -7.04 -18.30
C ARG A 35 -16.92 -5.65 -18.45
N PHE A 36 -16.09 -4.63 -18.67
CA PHE A 36 -16.53 -3.26 -18.90
C PHE A 36 -15.55 -2.54 -19.82
N THR A 37 -16.05 -1.58 -20.59
CA THR A 37 -15.25 -0.74 -21.48
C THR A 37 -14.30 0.12 -20.65
N GLY A 38 -13.02 0.17 -21.03
CA GLY A 38 -11.99 0.92 -20.28
C GLY A 38 -11.27 0.14 -19.19
N LYS A 39 -11.55 -1.16 -19.01
CA LYS A 39 -10.83 -2.04 -18.06
C LYS A 39 -9.31 -1.97 -18.20
N SER A 40 -8.79 -2.05 -19.43
CA SER A 40 -7.34 -1.97 -19.68
C SER A 40 -6.74 -0.62 -19.26
N PHE A 41 -7.47 0.47 -19.46
CA PHE A 41 -7.04 1.80 -19.01
C PHE A 41 -7.01 1.89 -17.49
N LEU A 42 -8.04 1.37 -16.80
CA LEU A 42 -8.06 1.32 -15.33
C LEU A 42 -6.90 0.48 -14.77
N GLU A 43 -6.61 -0.68 -15.38
CA GLU A 43 -5.47 -1.51 -15.01
C GLU A 43 -4.14 -0.76 -15.19
N ALA A 44 -3.97 -0.10 -16.33
CA ALA A 44 -2.79 0.72 -16.59
C ALA A 44 -2.64 1.85 -15.56
N LEU A 45 -3.74 2.52 -15.18
CA LEU A 45 -3.73 3.58 -14.18
C LEU A 45 -3.35 3.06 -12.79
N ILE A 46 -3.87 1.89 -12.39
CA ILE A 46 -3.53 1.25 -11.10
C ILE A 46 -2.05 0.84 -11.05
N TYR A 47 -1.50 0.40 -12.18
CA TYR A 47 -0.10 -0.05 -12.26
C TYR A 47 0.90 1.06 -12.62
N LEU A 48 0.41 2.23 -13.02
CA LEU A 48 1.22 3.40 -13.34
C LEU A 48 2.25 3.76 -12.25
N PRO A 49 1.93 3.68 -10.93
CA PRO A 49 2.91 3.95 -9.88
C PRO A 49 4.16 3.06 -9.94
N MET A 50 4.09 1.85 -10.49
CA MET A 50 5.26 0.97 -10.65
C MET A 50 6.22 1.47 -11.73
N ALA A 51 5.71 2.20 -12.73
CA ALA A 51 6.49 2.70 -13.86
C ALA A 51 7.07 4.10 -13.60
N LEU A 52 6.50 4.85 -12.65
CA LEU A 52 6.92 6.22 -12.35
C LEU A 52 8.00 6.25 -11.26
N PRO A 53 9.01 7.12 -11.39
CA PRO A 53 9.88 7.43 -10.28
C PRO A 53 9.06 7.96 -9.07
N PRO A 54 9.41 7.59 -7.83
CA PRO A 54 8.69 8.07 -6.64
C PRO A 54 8.63 9.59 -6.55
N THR A 55 9.66 10.27 -7.07
CA THR A 55 9.75 11.73 -7.13
C THR A 55 8.69 12.35 -8.04
N VAL A 56 8.34 11.69 -9.15
CA VAL A 56 7.28 12.16 -10.07
C VAL A 56 5.92 12.07 -9.37
N ILE A 57 5.68 10.96 -8.66
CA ILE A 57 4.45 10.77 -7.87
C ILE A 57 4.37 11.85 -6.78
N GLY A 58 5.44 12.02 -5.99
CA GLY A 58 5.51 13.02 -4.92
C GLY A 58 5.27 14.45 -5.42
N PHE A 59 5.89 14.82 -6.55
CA PHE A 59 5.71 16.13 -7.17
C PHE A 59 4.24 16.42 -7.52
N TYR A 60 3.58 15.51 -8.26
CA TYR A 60 2.19 15.71 -8.63
C TYR A 60 1.25 15.65 -7.43
N LEU A 61 1.56 14.84 -6.40
CA LEU A 61 0.81 14.85 -5.15
C LEU A 61 0.92 16.19 -4.42
N ILE A 62 2.08 16.85 -4.39
CA ILE A 62 2.20 18.21 -3.85
C ILE A 62 1.29 19.19 -4.60
N ILE A 63 1.27 19.13 -5.95
CA ILE A 63 0.41 20.01 -6.75
C ILE A 63 -1.07 19.79 -6.44
N VAL A 64 -1.49 18.53 -6.33
CA VAL A 64 -2.90 18.16 -6.18
C VAL A 64 -3.40 18.32 -4.75
N MET A 65 -2.59 17.93 -3.76
CA MET A 65 -2.91 17.94 -2.32
C MET A 65 -2.52 19.26 -1.65
N GLY A 66 -1.73 20.11 -2.30
CA GLY A 66 -1.36 21.42 -1.78
C GLY A 66 -2.53 22.40 -1.73
N PRO A 67 -2.38 23.54 -1.04
CA PRO A 67 -3.49 24.48 -0.78
C PRO A 67 -4.17 25.03 -2.05
N LYS A 68 -3.45 25.07 -3.17
CA LYS A 68 -3.98 25.52 -4.47
C LYS A 68 -4.57 24.38 -5.31
N GLY A 69 -4.25 23.13 -4.98
CA GLY A 69 -4.73 21.94 -5.67
C GLY A 69 -6.18 21.62 -5.34
N PHE A 70 -6.84 20.86 -6.22
CA PHE A 70 -8.27 20.58 -6.07
C PHE A 70 -8.56 19.70 -4.84
N VAL A 71 -7.70 18.71 -4.54
CA VAL A 71 -7.85 17.86 -3.34
C VAL A 71 -7.54 18.67 -2.09
N GLY A 72 -6.46 19.45 -2.09
CA GLY A 72 -6.09 20.28 -0.95
C GLY A 72 -7.14 21.33 -0.60
N LYS A 73 -7.75 21.98 -1.60
CA LYS A 73 -8.87 22.92 -1.40
C LYS A 73 -10.09 22.24 -0.79
N ALA A 74 -10.51 21.10 -1.34
CA ALA A 74 -11.65 20.34 -0.82
C ALA A 74 -11.41 19.90 0.64
N TRP A 75 -10.19 19.42 0.94
CA TRP A 75 -9.80 19.06 2.30
C TRP A 75 -9.81 20.25 3.26
N GLY A 76 -9.27 21.40 2.83
CA GLY A 76 -9.26 22.63 3.61
C GLY A 76 -10.66 23.15 3.91
N MET A 77 -11.61 23.03 2.97
CA MET A 77 -13.01 23.40 3.20
C MET A 77 -13.69 22.48 4.23
N LEU A 78 -13.35 21.20 4.26
CA LEU A 78 -13.95 20.22 5.16
C LEU A 78 -13.35 20.22 6.56
N THR A 79 -12.05 20.48 6.69
CA THR A 79 -11.30 20.30 7.94
C THR A 79 -10.69 21.57 8.50
N GLY A 80 -10.58 22.64 7.69
CA GLY A 80 -9.81 23.83 8.02
C GLY A 80 -8.28 23.67 7.98
N GLY A 81 -7.77 22.47 7.67
CA GLY A 81 -6.35 22.14 7.71
C GLY A 81 -5.67 21.89 6.36
N SER A 82 -4.35 21.76 6.38
CA SER A 82 -3.54 21.31 5.24
C SER A 82 -3.50 19.79 5.17
N LEU A 83 -3.41 19.23 3.97
CA LEU A 83 -3.14 17.81 3.75
C LEU A 83 -1.64 17.51 3.70
N LEU A 84 -0.85 18.41 3.11
CA LEU A 84 0.62 18.31 3.10
C LEU A 84 1.18 18.45 4.51
N PHE A 85 2.30 17.77 4.77
CA PHE A 85 2.99 17.77 6.06
C PHE A 85 2.17 17.17 7.21
N THR A 86 1.21 16.30 6.90
CA THR A 86 0.40 15.58 7.91
C THR A 86 0.52 14.07 7.74
N PHE A 87 0.25 13.33 8.83
CA PHE A 87 0.17 11.86 8.77
C PHE A 87 -0.87 11.38 7.74
N VAL A 88 -2.00 12.09 7.62
CA VAL A 88 -3.04 11.77 6.63
C VAL A 88 -2.51 11.94 5.20
N GLY A 89 -1.79 13.03 4.93
CA GLY A 89 -1.19 13.28 3.63
C GLY A 89 -0.20 12.19 3.20
N ILE A 90 0.72 11.82 4.08
CA ILE A 90 1.67 10.74 3.77
C ILE A 90 0.99 9.37 3.66
N THR A 91 -0.12 9.14 4.36
CA THR A 91 -0.93 7.92 4.24
C THR A 91 -1.57 7.84 2.85
N ILE A 92 -2.17 8.93 2.36
CA ILE A 92 -2.74 8.98 1.00
C ILE A 92 -1.64 8.76 -0.05
N ALA A 93 -0.50 9.42 0.11
CA ALA A 93 0.65 9.25 -0.78
C ALA A 93 1.14 7.80 -0.79
N SER A 94 1.24 7.17 0.38
CA SER A 94 1.62 5.77 0.54
C SER A 94 0.60 4.83 -0.10
N ILE A 95 -0.71 5.08 0.03
CA ILE A 95 -1.76 4.29 -0.64
C ILE A 95 -1.62 4.37 -2.16
N ILE A 96 -1.46 5.57 -2.73
CA ILE A 96 -1.32 5.76 -4.18
C ILE A 96 -0.05 5.08 -4.71
N TYR A 97 1.05 5.20 -3.98
CA TYR A 97 2.32 4.58 -4.35
C TYR A 97 2.27 3.05 -4.24
N SER A 98 1.62 2.51 -3.21
CA SER A 98 1.58 1.09 -2.88
C SER A 98 0.44 0.30 -3.53
N ILE A 99 -0.57 0.95 -4.14
CA ILE A 99 -1.75 0.28 -4.71
C ILE A 99 -1.46 -0.89 -5.67
N PRO A 100 -0.46 -0.84 -6.58
CA PRO A 100 -0.19 -1.97 -7.47
C PRO A 100 0.20 -3.24 -6.69
N PHE A 101 0.95 -3.09 -5.60
CA PHE A 101 1.41 -4.19 -4.76
C PHE A 101 0.28 -4.84 -3.96
N ALA A 102 -0.87 -4.18 -3.84
CA ALA A 102 -2.09 -4.77 -3.28
C ALA A 102 -2.92 -5.47 -4.38
N VAL A 103 -3.19 -4.75 -5.47
CA VAL A 103 -4.12 -5.20 -6.51
C VAL A 103 -3.58 -6.39 -7.30
N GLN A 104 -2.30 -6.37 -7.68
CA GLN A 104 -1.70 -7.41 -8.54
C GLN A 104 -1.75 -8.81 -7.91
N PRO A 105 -1.26 -9.05 -6.67
CA PRO A 105 -1.34 -10.37 -6.04
C PRO A 105 -2.78 -10.82 -5.76
N MET A 106 -3.67 -9.91 -5.36
CA MET A 106 -5.10 -10.24 -5.17
C MET A 106 -5.77 -10.64 -6.49
N LYS A 107 -5.53 -9.88 -7.57
CA LYS A 107 -6.04 -10.20 -8.91
C LYS A 107 -5.53 -11.56 -9.37
N ALA A 108 -4.25 -11.86 -9.15
CA ALA A 108 -3.66 -13.15 -9.50
C ALA A 108 -4.31 -14.30 -8.70
N ALA A 109 -4.55 -14.12 -7.41
CA ALA A 109 -5.22 -15.11 -6.56
C ALA A 109 -6.67 -15.34 -7.00
N PHE A 110 -7.43 -14.27 -7.21
CA PHE A 110 -8.83 -14.37 -7.62
C PHE A 110 -8.98 -15.03 -9.00
N SER A 111 -8.06 -14.76 -9.91
CA SER A 111 -8.07 -15.35 -11.26
C SER A 111 -7.85 -16.87 -11.26
N LYS A 112 -7.28 -17.44 -10.19
CA LYS A 112 -7.07 -18.89 -10.03
C LYS A 112 -8.31 -19.64 -9.55
N ILE A 113 -9.32 -18.96 -9.04
CA ILE A 113 -10.56 -19.62 -8.58
C ILE A 113 -11.31 -20.18 -9.79
N ASP A 114 -11.65 -21.46 -9.74
CA ASP A 114 -12.48 -22.11 -10.75
C ASP A 114 -13.84 -21.43 -10.85
N ARG A 115 -14.23 -21.05 -12.07
CA ARG A 115 -15.54 -20.45 -12.35
C ARG A 115 -16.69 -21.37 -11.97
N ARG A 116 -16.50 -22.69 -12.05
CA ARG A 116 -17.51 -23.68 -11.65
C ARG A 116 -17.89 -23.57 -10.17
N LEU A 117 -16.93 -23.22 -9.29
CA LEU A 117 -17.21 -22.98 -7.87
C LEU A 117 -18.14 -21.77 -7.69
N LEU A 118 -17.95 -20.72 -8.48
CA LEU A 118 -18.81 -19.53 -8.44
C LEU A 118 -20.18 -19.80 -9.05
N GLU A 119 -20.25 -20.54 -10.15
CA GLU A 119 -21.51 -20.96 -10.77
C GLU A 119 -22.33 -21.82 -9.80
N ALA A 120 -21.72 -22.80 -9.14
CA ALA A 120 -22.37 -23.61 -8.10
C ALA A 120 -22.87 -22.76 -6.93
N ALA A 121 -22.07 -21.79 -6.46
CA ALA A 121 -22.47 -20.86 -5.43
C ALA A 121 -23.72 -20.04 -5.83
N TYR A 122 -23.81 -19.60 -7.08
CA TYR A 122 -24.96 -18.87 -7.60
C TYR A 122 -26.21 -19.76 -7.73
N VAL A 123 -26.06 -21.02 -8.16
CA VAL A 123 -27.17 -22.00 -8.20
C VAL A 123 -27.72 -22.28 -6.80
N LEU A 124 -26.86 -22.31 -5.78
CA LEU A 124 -27.25 -22.42 -4.37
C LEU A 124 -27.86 -21.13 -3.78
N GLY A 125 -28.09 -20.10 -4.60
CA GLY A 125 -28.78 -18.87 -4.21
C GLY A 125 -27.87 -17.78 -3.63
N LEU A 126 -26.54 -17.92 -3.67
CA LEU A 126 -25.66 -16.83 -3.23
C LEU A 126 -25.69 -15.68 -4.24
N SER A 127 -25.84 -14.45 -3.75
CA SER A 127 -25.63 -13.24 -4.56
C SER A 127 -24.14 -13.05 -4.88
N LYS A 128 -23.80 -12.23 -5.88
CA LYS A 128 -22.39 -11.89 -6.21
C LYS A 128 -21.61 -11.36 -4.99
N LYS A 129 -22.25 -10.53 -4.17
CA LYS A 129 -21.67 -10.02 -2.92
C LYS A 129 -21.45 -11.14 -1.91
N ALA A 130 -22.42 -12.03 -1.74
CA ALA A 130 -22.28 -13.17 -0.84
C ALA A 130 -21.19 -14.15 -1.31
N ALA A 131 -21.11 -14.43 -2.61
CA ALA A 131 -20.05 -15.26 -3.21
C ALA A 131 -18.66 -14.62 -3.03
N PHE A 132 -18.54 -13.30 -3.14
CA PHE A 132 -17.29 -12.61 -2.84
C PHE A 132 -16.79 -12.89 -1.41
N PHE A 133 -17.62 -12.68 -0.39
CA PHE A 133 -17.21 -12.87 0.99
C PHE A 133 -17.14 -14.33 1.44
N ARG A 134 -17.97 -15.23 0.88
CA ARG A 134 -18.09 -16.62 1.34
C ARG A 134 -17.30 -17.63 0.51
N VAL A 135 -16.95 -17.28 -0.72
CA VAL A 135 -16.22 -18.19 -1.64
C VAL A 135 -14.87 -17.58 -2.01
N ILE A 136 -14.86 -16.36 -2.55
CA ILE A 136 -13.65 -15.81 -3.15
C ILE A 136 -12.60 -15.44 -2.09
N ILE A 137 -13.00 -14.68 -1.08
CA ILE A 137 -12.08 -14.25 -0.01
C ILE A 137 -11.49 -15.46 0.74
N PRO A 138 -12.27 -16.45 1.21
CA PRO A 138 -11.72 -17.61 1.91
C PRO A 138 -10.77 -18.44 1.04
N ASN A 139 -11.11 -18.68 -0.23
CA ASN A 139 -10.27 -19.45 -1.16
C ASN A 139 -9.03 -18.68 -1.64
N SER A 140 -8.93 -17.38 -1.34
CA SER A 140 -7.82 -16.52 -1.77
C SER A 140 -6.99 -15.98 -0.60
N ILE A 141 -7.15 -16.54 0.60
CA ILE A 141 -6.52 -16.00 1.81
C ILE A 141 -4.99 -15.93 1.71
N SER A 142 -4.35 -16.91 1.09
CA SER A 142 -2.90 -16.92 0.85
C SER A 142 -2.47 -15.77 -0.05
N GLY A 143 -3.23 -15.49 -1.11
CA GLY A 143 -2.96 -14.38 -2.03
C GLY A 143 -3.21 -13.01 -1.40
N ILE A 144 -4.25 -12.89 -0.57
CA ILE A 144 -4.54 -11.68 0.21
C ILE A 144 -3.45 -11.45 1.26
N ALA A 145 -2.98 -12.50 1.93
CA ALA A 145 -1.87 -12.41 2.88
C ALA A 145 -0.57 -11.98 2.20
N ALA A 146 -0.25 -12.56 1.03
CA ALA A 146 0.90 -12.14 0.23
C ALA A 146 0.80 -10.66 -0.16
N ALA A 147 -0.39 -10.19 -0.58
CA ALA A 147 -0.65 -8.78 -0.87
C ALA A 147 -0.41 -7.88 0.35
N ALA A 148 -0.93 -8.27 1.51
CA ALA A 148 -0.78 -7.49 2.75
C ALA A 148 0.70 -7.34 3.15
N ILE A 149 1.48 -8.41 3.03
CA ILE A 149 2.90 -8.37 3.39
C ILE A 149 3.70 -7.54 2.37
N LEU A 150 3.43 -7.69 1.07
CA LEU A 150 4.08 -6.90 0.04
C LEU A 150 3.83 -5.40 0.23
N VAL A 151 2.59 -5.01 0.49
CA VAL A 151 2.22 -3.61 0.76
C VAL A 151 2.91 -3.10 2.03
N PHE A 152 2.95 -3.91 3.08
CA PHE A 152 3.58 -3.54 4.34
C PHE A 152 5.09 -3.28 4.16
N LEU A 153 5.79 -4.22 3.50
CA LEU A 153 7.22 -4.10 3.21
C LEU A 153 7.52 -2.92 2.28
N HIS A 154 6.71 -2.72 1.24
CA HIS A 154 6.87 -1.60 0.32
C HIS A 154 6.67 -0.25 1.02
N SER A 155 5.69 -0.17 1.93
CA SER A 155 5.40 1.06 2.69
C SER A 155 6.51 1.39 3.69
N ILE A 156 7.12 0.38 4.32
CA ILE A 156 8.29 0.55 5.18
C ILE A 156 9.48 1.14 4.41
N GLY A 157 9.73 0.63 3.20
CA GLY A 157 10.86 1.05 2.37
C GLY A 157 10.62 2.35 1.60
N ALA A 158 9.43 2.94 1.68
CA ALA A 158 9.10 4.15 0.95
C ALA A 158 9.89 5.36 1.49
N PHE A 159 10.42 6.18 0.58
CA PHE A 159 11.23 7.34 0.92
C PHE A 159 10.82 8.58 0.10
N GLY A 160 11.13 8.60 -1.20
CA GLY A 160 11.05 9.82 -2.01
C GLY A 160 9.66 10.48 -2.02
N VAL A 161 8.61 9.69 -2.23
CA VAL A 161 7.22 10.20 -2.21
C VAL A 161 6.82 10.75 -0.83
N LEU A 162 7.29 10.13 0.25
CA LEU A 162 6.93 10.51 1.62
C LEU A 162 7.67 11.77 2.06
N LEU A 163 8.96 11.89 1.75
CA LEU A 163 9.74 13.09 2.04
C LEU A 163 9.16 14.31 1.33
N MET A 164 8.73 14.17 0.09
CA MET A 164 8.13 15.27 -0.68
C MET A 164 6.78 15.71 -0.12
N VAL A 165 5.88 14.77 0.19
CA VAL A 165 4.51 15.10 0.64
C VAL A 165 4.47 15.49 2.13
N GLY A 166 5.29 14.82 2.95
CA GLY A 166 5.25 14.92 4.41
C GLY A 166 6.37 15.75 5.03
N GLY A 167 7.47 16.00 4.31
CA GLY A 167 8.69 16.51 4.91
C GLY A 167 9.28 15.53 5.92
N SER A 168 9.96 16.07 6.94
CA SER A 168 10.59 15.30 8.01
C SER A 168 10.18 15.84 9.38
N ILE A 169 8.89 15.69 9.73
CA ILE A 169 8.36 16.17 11.01
C ILE A 169 8.45 15.02 12.03
N PRO A 170 9.26 15.15 13.10
CA PRO A 170 9.40 14.11 14.11
C PRO A 170 8.05 13.74 14.74
N GLY A 171 7.77 12.44 14.87
CA GLY A 171 6.53 11.92 15.47
C GLY A 171 5.28 11.99 14.58
N GLU A 172 5.34 12.71 13.45
CA GLU A 172 4.20 12.89 12.54
C GLU A 172 4.46 12.31 11.16
N THR A 173 5.49 12.77 10.45
CA THR A 173 5.75 12.39 9.05
C THR A 173 7.12 11.81 8.79
N LYS A 174 8.06 11.98 9.72
CA LYS A 174 9.41 11.44 9.63
C LYS A 174 9.39 9.93 9.77
N VAL A 175 9.51 9.22 8.66
CA VAL A 175 9.71 7.77 8.62
C VAL A 175 11.20 7.42 8.73
N ALA A 176 11.50 6.17 9.01
CA ALA A 176 12.85 5.71 9.27
C ALA A 176 13.78 5.84 8.06
N SER A 177 13.26 5.65 6.84
CA SER A 177 14.01 5.89 5.61
C SER A 177 14.48 7.35 5.49
N ILE A 178 13.64 8.31 5.88
CA ILE A 178 13.99 9.73 5.96
C ILE A 178 15.03 9.97 7.06
N ALA A 179 14.86 9.35 8.23
CA ALA A 179 15.82 9.47 9.33
C ALA A 179 17.21 8.92 8.97
N ILE A 180 17.28 7.80 8.21
CA ILE A 180 18.54 7.26 7.68
C ILE A 180 19.17 8.26 6.71
N TYR A 181 18.39 8.79 5.77
CA TYR A 181 18.87 9.73 4.76
C TYR A 181 19.44 11.01 5.41
N GLU A 182 18.72 11.62 6.34
CA GLU A 182 19.20 12.79 7.09
C GLU A 182 20.46 12.49 7.91
N ALA A 183 20.55 11.31 8.54
CA ALA A 183 21.75 10.92 9.28
C ALA A 183 22.97 10.81 8.36
N VAL A 184 22.79 10.33 7.12
CA VAL A 184 23.84 10.31 6.11
C VAL A 184 24.21 11.72 5.65
N GLU A 185 23.24 12.61 5.40
CA GLU A 185 23.50 14.01 5.05
C GLU A 185 24.26 14.75 6.15
N MET A 186 24.01 14.43 7.41
CA MET A 186 24.74 14.94 8.57
C MET A 186 26.08 14.23 8.82
N MET A 187 26.53 13.35 7.91
CA MET A 187 27.75 12.55 8.04
C MET A 187 27.80 11.66 9.30
N ASN A 188 26.65 11.39 9.91
CA ASN A 188 26.50 10.54 11.08
C ASN A 188 26.19 9.09 10.69
N TYR A 189 27.19 8.43 10.10
CA TYR A 189 27.10 7.05 9.61
C TYR A 189 26.80 6.04 10.71
N GLN A 190 27.21 6.31 11.95
CA GLN A 190 26.91 5.45 13.09
C GLN A 190 25.41 5.41 13.37
N ALA A 191 24.76 6.58 13.44
CA ALA A 191 23.31 6.65 13.64
C ALA A 191 22.55 6.04 12.45
N ALA A 192 22.96 6.36 11.21
CA ALA A 192 22.36 5.79 10.00
C ALA A 192 22.44 4.26 9.99
N GLY A 193 23.62 3.71 10.30
CA GLY A 193 23.87 2.27 10.38
C GLY A 193 23.02 1.58 11.43
N MET A 194 22.88 2.17 12.63
CA MET A 194 22.04 1.61 13.70
C MET A 194 20.57 1.51 13.30
N ILE A 195 20.02 2.53 12.61
CA ILE A 195 18.64 2.50 12.14
C ILE A 195 18.52 1.49 10.99
N ALA A 196 19.41 1.51 10.00
CA ALA A 196 19.38 0.59 8.86
C ALA A 196 19.47 -0.89 9.29
N LEU A 197 20.36 -1.22 10.23
CA LEU A 197 20.51 -2.57 10.78
C LEU A 197 19.22 -3.08 11.42
N SER A 198 18.38 -2.22 11.98
CA SER A 198 17.10 -2.63 12.58
C SER A 198 16.08 -3.13 11.54
N PHE A 199 16.17 -2.68 10.27
CA PHE A 199 15.25 -3.09 9.21
C PHE A 199 15.59 -4.46 8.59
N ILE A 200 16.86 -4.88 8.65
CA ILE A 200 17.30 -6.16 8.08
C ILE A 200 16.57 -7.35 8.70
N PRO A 201 16.60 -7.57 10.04
CA PRO A 201 15.94 -8.72 10.64
C PRO A 201 14.41 -8.66 10.48
N ILE A 202 13.83 -7.45 10.52
CA ILE A 202 12.39 -7.25 10.31
C ILE A 202 12.02 -7.70 8.89
N SER A 203 12.68 -7.15 7.87
CA SER A 203 12.42 -7.48 6.47
C SER A 203 12.64 -8.96 6.18
N TYR A 204 13.72 -9.54 6.72
CA TYR A 204 14.02 -10.96 6.54
C TYR A 204 12.96 -11.87 7.19
N ALA A 205 12.51 -11.54 8.41
CA ALA A 205 11.44 -12.30 9.08
C ALA A 205 10.12 -12.27 8.29
N PHE A 206 9.77 -11.12 7.71
CA PHE A 206 8.59 -11.00 6.83
C PHE A 206 8.73 -11.82 5.55
N LEU A 207 9.92 -11.83 4.92
CA LEU A 207 10.18 -12.66 3.74
C LEU A 207 10.04 -14.16 4.04
N LEU A 208 10.58 -14.62 5.18
CA LEU A 208 10.41 -16.00 5.63
C LEU A 208 8.94 -16.35 5.87
N LEU A 209 8.16 -15.41 6.43
CA LEU A 209 6.72 -15.59 6.62
C LEU A 209 5.98 -15.73 5.28
N ILE A 210 6.29 -14.89 4.29
CA ILE A 210 5.71 -14.99 2.94
C ILE A 210 5.99 -16.36 2.34
N ASN A 211 7.25 -16.80 2.39
CA ASN A 211 7.65 -18.07 1.78
C ASN A 211 6.89 -19.25 2.41
N LYS A 212 6.78 -19.29 3.74
CA LYS A 212 6.00 -20.31 4.45
C LYS A 212 4.51 -20.29 4.10
N LEU A 213 3.92 -19.11 3.92
CA LEU A 213 2.51 -18.98 3.53
C LEU A 213 2.27 -19.43 2.09
N ASN A 214 3.22 -19.14 1.18
CA ASN A 214 3.14 -19.58 -0.21
C ASN A 214 3.32 -21.11 -0.36
N GLU A 215 4.21 -21.71 0.42
CA GLU A 215 4.41 -23.17 0.45
C GLU A 215 3.12 -23.89 0.88
N ARG A 216 2.46 -23.42 1.94
CA ARG A 216 1.18 -24.00 2.42
C ARG A 216 0.03 -23.84 1.45
N SER A 217 0.10 -22.89 0.52
CA SER A 217 -0.93 -22.68 -0.51
C SER A 217 -0.71 -23.52 -1.76
N SER A 218 0.48 -24.13 -1.91
CA SER A 218 0.89 -24.93 -3.07
C SER A 218 0.85 -26.43 -2.80
N ALA A 219 0.63 -26.82 -1.53
CA ALA A 219 0.42 -28.19 -1.06
C ALA A 219 -1.07 -28.44 -0.82
#